data_AF-A0A9P4UWQ4-F1
#
_entry.id   AF-A0A9P4UWQ4-F1
#
_cell.length_a   1.000
_cell.length_b   1.000
_cell.length_c   1.000
_cell.angle_alpha   90.00
_cell.angle_beta   90.00
_cell.angle_gamma   90.00
#
_symmetry.space_group_name_H-M   'P 1'
#
loop_
_entity.id
_entity.type
_entity.pdbx_description
1 polymer ?
#
loop_
_entity_poly.entity_id
_entity_poly.type
_entity_poly.pdbx_seq_one_letter_code
_entity_poly.pdbx_strand_id
1 'polypeptide(L)'
;PSLSEILANSAPPPWTLSSFMAHLSQNHCLENLEFTLDASWYKKHYFKMMNRISGEPANPPSDERAYVLMLWRRLIALYVQPNGAREINLPSDTRDALVDLSASEILPYPSVLDSAVTTVHKLMEESILPSFL
;
A
#
# COMPACT_ATOMS: atom_id res chain seq x y z
N PRO A 1 0.90 10.27 21.03
CA PRO A 1 1.62 9.12 20.41
C PRO A 1 1.83 9.42 18.93
N SER A 2 2.95 9.01 18.36
CA SER A 2 3.22 9.13 16.93
C SER A 2 2.41 8.12 16.12
N LEU A 3 2.21 8.38 14.83
CA LEU A 3 1.57 7.42 13.92
C LEU A 3 2.31 6.07 13.96
N SER A 4 3.64 6.09 13.96
CA SER A 4 4.45 4.87 14.02
C SER A 4 4.21 4.04 15.27
N GLU A 5 4.07 4.66 16.45
CA GLU A 5 3.79 3.94 17.71
C GLU A 5 2.39 3.31 17.71
N ILE A 6 1.41 3.99 17.10
CA ILE A 6 0.04 3.48 16.96
C ILE A 6 0.03 2.30 15.98
N LEU A 7 0.66 2.43 14.81
CA LEU A 7 0.74 1.37 13.81
C LEU A 7 1.52 0.14 14.31
N ALA A 8 2.53 0.34 15.15
CA ALA A 8 3.25 -0.73 15.83
C ALA A 8 2.50 -1.32 17.04
N ASN A 9 1.32 -0.76 17.38
CA ASN A 9 0.53 -1.09 18.57
C ASN A 9 1.33 -1.03 19.88
N SER A 10 2.27 -0.08 19.98
CA SER A 10 3.13 0.16 21.14
C SER A 10 2.72 1.37 21.97
N ALA A 11 1.79 2.19 21.47
CA ALA A 11 1.21 3.30 22.21
C ALA A 11 0.27 2.81 23.33
N PRO A 12 0.19 3.53 24.47
CA PRO A 12 -0.70 3.15 25.57
C PRO A 12 -2.18 3.34 25.21
N PRO A 13 -3.11 2.66 25.91
CA PRO A 13 -4.54 2.94 25.78
C PRO A 13 -4.88 4.42 26.07
N PRO A 14 -5.83 5.03 25.34
CA PRO A 14 -6.73 4.43 24.34
C PRO A 14 -6.17 4.36 22.90
N TRP A 15 -4.96 4.85 22.64
CA TRP A 15 -4.40 5.03 21.29
C TRP A 15 -3.80 3.74 20.70
N THR A 16 -4.59 2.67 20.64
CA THR A 16 -4.18 1.38 20.07
C THR A 16 -4.38 1.33 18.56
N LEU A 17 -3.73 0.37 17.88
CA LEU A 17 -3.99 0.11 16.46
C LEU A 17 -5.48 -0.16 16.20
N SER A 18 -6.12 -0.95 17.08
CA SER A 18 -7.55 -1.27 16.96
C SER A 18 -8.43 -0.01 17.04
N SER A 19 -8.15 0.88 18.01
CA SER A 19 -8.86 2.15 18.14
C SER A 19 -8.67 3.03 16.90
N PHE A 20 -7.46 3.07 16.35
CA PHE A 20 -7.16 3.86 15.15
C PHE A 20 -7.85 3.30 13.91
N MET A 21 -7.87 1.98 13.73
CA MET A 21 -8.62 1.33 12.66
C MET A 21 -10.13 1.60 12.77
N ALA A 22 -10.68 1.61 13.99
CA ALA A 22 -12.08 1.96 14.20
C ALA A 22 -12.38 3.42 13.81
N HIS A 23 -11.50 4.36 14.18
CA HIS A 23 -11.60 5.77 13.78
C HIS A 23 -11.53 5.94 12.26
N LEU A 24 -10.57 5.31 11.60
CA LEU A 24 -10.44 5.35 10.14
C LEU A 24 -11.69 4.81 9.44
N SER A 25 -12.25 3.70 9.94
CA SER A 25 -13.47 3.10 9.40
C SER A 25 -14.68 4.04 9.52
N GLN A 26 -14.86 4.68 10.68
CA GLN A 26 -15.96 5.62 10.93
C GLN A 26 -15.86 6.89 10.06
N ASN A 27 -14.64 7.33 9.75
CA ASN A 27 -14.39 8.53 8.93
C ASN A 27 -14.20 8.20 7.44
N HIS A 28 -14.48 6.97 7.00
CA HIS A 28 -14.30 6.54 5.61
C HIS A 28 -12.89 6.82 5.08
N CYS A 29 -11.86 6.57 5.89
CA CYS A 29 -10.44 6.78 5.56
C CYS A 29 -9.61 5.49 5.69
N LEU A 30 -10.25 4.33 5.91
CA LEU A 30 -9.58 3.05 6.17
C LEU A 30 -8.70 2.60 5.00
N GLU A 31 -9.08 2.96 3.78
CA GLU A 31 -8.36 2.67 2.55
C GLU A 31 -6.93 3.22 2.55
N ASN A 32 -6.65 4.32 3.27
CA ASN A 32 -5.30 4.87 3.42
C ASN A 32 -4.38 3.87 4.15
N LEU A 33 -4.86 3.29 5.25
CA LEU A 33 -4.11 2.30 5.99
C LEU A 33 -3.98 1.00 5.20
N GLU A 34 -5.08 0.50 4.63
CA GLU A 34 -5.07 -0.73 3.86
C GLU A 34 -4.14 -0.64 2.64
N PHE A 35 -4.10 0.50 1.95
CA PHE A 35 -3.16 0.73 0.84
C PHE A 35 -1.70 0.53 1.29
N THR A 36 -1.30 1.11 2.42
CA THR A 36 0.09 0.96 2.91
C THR A 36 0.42 -0.49 3.28
N LEU A 37 -0.54 -1.23 3.82
CA LEU A 37 -0.41 -2.65 4.14
C LEU A 37 -0.29 -3.49 2.87
N ASP A 38 -1.18 -3.30 1.90
CA ASP A 38 -1.19 -4.02 0.63
C ASP A 38 0.09 -3.71 -0.20
N ALA A 39 0.58 -2.46 -0.18
CA ALA A 39 1.85 -2.08 -0.79
C ALA A 39 3.05 -2.80 -0.16
N SER A 40 3.07 -2.90 1.19
CA SER A 40 4.10 -3.65 1.92
C SER A 40 4.05 -5.15 1.61
N TRP A 41 2.84 -5.72 1.51
CA TRP A 41 2.63 -7.10 1.10
C TRP A 41 3.13 -7.36 -0.32
N TYR A 42 2.76 -6.51 -1.28
CA TYR A 42 3.27 -6.59 -2.64
C TYR A 42 4.81 -6.58 -2.68
N LYS A 43 5.44 -5.61 -1.99
CA LYS A 43 6.90 -5.49 -1.88
C LYS A 43 7.55 -6.77 -1.32
N LYS A 44 6.99 -7.31 -0.24
CA LYS A 44 7.46 -8.56 0.39
C LYS A 44 7.38 -9.74 -0.57
N HIS A 45 6.26 -9.91 -1.27
CA HIS A 45 6.06 -11.01 -2.22
C HIS A 45 6.94 -10.87 -3.46
N TYR A 46 7.13 -9.66 -3.98
CA TYR A 46 8.04 -9.37 -5.08
C TYR A 46 9.48 -9.79 -4.75
N PHE A 47 10.02 -9.37 -3.61
CA PHE A 47 11.40 -9.72 -3.25
C PHE A 47 11.57 -11.19 -2.92
N LYS A 48 10.57 -11.82 -2.29
CA LYS A 48 10.58 -13.27 -2.07
C LYS A 48 10.68 -14.03 -3.39
N MET A 49 9.93 -13.61 -4.41
CA MET A 49 9.99 -14.17 -5.75
C MET A 49 11.37 -13.92 -6.38
N MET A 50 11.87 -12.68 -6.41
CA MET A 50 13.16 -12.35 -7.05
C MET A 50 14.38 -13.04 -6.42
N ASN A 51 14.37 -13.24 -5.10
CA ASN A 51 15.45 -13.93 -4.39
C ASN A 51 15.53 -15.42 -4.78
N ARG A 52 14.42 -16.05 -5.18
CA ARG A 52 14.41 -17.45 -5.64
C ARG A 52 15.02 -17.59 -7.03
N ILE A 53 14.77 -16.63 -7.91
CA ILE A 53 15.31 -16.57 -9.27
C ILE A 53 16.83 -16.38 -9.27
N SER A 54 17.34 -15.64 -8.27
CA SER A 54 18.77 -15.34 -8.16
C SER A 54 19.60 -16.52 -7.61
N GLY A 55 18.96 -17.56 -7.08
CA GLY A 55 19.63 -18.70 -6.42
C GLY A 55 19.59 -20.03 -7.19
N GLU A 56 18.70 -20.18 -8.18
CA GLU A 56 18.59 -21.39 -9.01
C GLU A 56 18.38 -21.03 -10.50
N PRO A 57 18.78 -21.88 -11.46
CA PRO A 57 18.59 -21.61 -12.90
C PRO A 57 17.12 -21.64 -13.36
N ALA A 58 16.17 -21.85 -12.44
CA ALA A 58 14.77 -21.92 -12.76
C ALA A 58 14.17 -20.51 -12.76
N ASN A 59 13.63 -20.10 -13.91
CA ASN A 59 12.62 -19.05 -13.96
C ASN A 59 11.63 -19.24 -12.79
N PRO A 60 11.14 -18.16 -12.16
CA PRO A 60 10.15 -18.30 -11.11
C PRO A 60 8.98 -19.12 -11.66
N PRO A 61 8.38 -20.04 -10.88
CA PRO A 61 7.19 -20.74 -11.31
C PRO A 61 6.20 -19.71 -11.85
N SER A 62 5.65 -19.94 -13.04
CA SER A 62 4.73 -19.00 -13.72
C SER A 62 3.64 -18.48 -12.77
N ASP A 63 3.21 -19.33 -11.83
CA ASP A 63 2.19 -19.05 -10.81
C ASP A 63 2.62 -17.98 -9.79
N GLU A 64 3.89 -17.94 -9.37
CA GLU A 64 4.38 -16.92 -8.43
C GLU A 64 4.39 -15.55 -9.09
N ARG A 65 4.90 -15.47 -10.33
CA ARG A 65 4.87 -14.21 -11.10
C ARG A 65 3.43 -13.75 -11.33
N ALA A 66 2.54 -14.66 -11.72
CA ALA A 66 1.12 -14.37 -11.92
C ALA A 66 0.47 -13.86 -10.62
N TYR A 67 0.79 -14.45 -9.47
CA TYR A 67 0.29 -14.02 -8.17
C TYR A 67 0.77 -12.59 -7.81
N VAL A 68 2.06 -12.29 -7.99
CA VAL A 68 2.58 -10.95 -7.68
C VAL A 68 2.03 -9.90 -8.64
N LEU A 69 1.82 -10.25 -9.92
CA LEU A 69 1.13 -9.38 -10.89
C LEU A 69 -0.33 -9.15 -10.54
N MET A 70 -1.04 -10.18 -10.05
CA MET A 70 -2.39 -10.04 -9.53
C MET A 70 -2.43 -9.07 -8.34
N LEU A 71 -1.49 -9.16 -7.39
CA LEU A 71 -1.39 -8.22 -6.28
C LEU A 71 -1.21 -6.79 -6.76
N TRP A 72 -0.31 -6.56 -7.72
CA TRP A 72 -0.10 -5.25 -8.34
C TRP A 72 -1.39 -4.71 -8.95
N ARG A 73 -2.04 -5.47 -9.85
CA ARG A 73 -3.26 -5.05 -10.54
C ARG A 73 -4.38 -4.73 -9.55
N ARG A 74 -4.56 -5.55 -8.52
CA ARG A 74 -5.54 -5.32 -7.47
C ARG A 74 -5.26 -4.03 -6.71
N LEU A 75 -4.00 -3.79 -6.33
CA LEU A 75 -3.59 -2.59 -5.60
C LEU A 75 -3.90 -1.32 -6.40
N ILE A 76 -3.57 -1.28 -7.69
CA ILE A 76 -3.85 -0.13 -8.55
C ILE A 76 -5.36 0.03 -8.77
N ALA A 77 -6.06 -1.04 -9.13
CA ALA A 77 -7.50 -0.98 -9.42
C ALA A 77 -8.33 -0.54 -8.20
N LEU A 78 -7.92 -0.92 -6.99
CA LEU A 78 -8.67 -0.64 -5.77
C LEU A 78 -8.39 0.77 -5.24
N TYR A 79 -7.13 1.19 -5.24
CA TYR A 79 -6.69 2.39 -4.52
C TYR A 79 -6.32 3.57 -5.43
N VAL A 80 -5.93 3.33 -6.69
CA VAL A 80 -5.33 4.37 -7.55
C VAL A 80 -6.24 4.74 -8.72
N GLN A 81 -7.09 3.82 -9.17
CA GLN A 81 -7.98 4.06 -10.30
C GLN A 81 -8.91 5.25 -10.02
N PRO A 82 -8.99 6.25 -10.93
CA PRO A 82 -9.85 7.40 -10.75
C PRO A 82 -11.33 7.02 -10.58
N ASN A 83 -12.01 7.73 -9.67
CA ASN A 83 -13.41 7.51 -9.29
C ASN A 83 -13.66 6.14 -8.63
N GLY A 84 -12.61 5.50 -8.11
CA GLY A 84 -12.73 4.28 -7.33
C GLY A 84 -13.38 4.55 -5.97
N ALA A 85 -14.20 3.61 -5.48
CA ALA A 85 -14.83 3.74 -4.15
C ALA A 85 -13.82 3.74 -2.98
N ARG A 86 -12.57 3.34 -3.25
CA ARG A 86 -11.45 3.30 -2.32
C ARG A 86 -10.23 4.08 -2.86
N GLU A 87 -10.47 5.00 -3.79
CA GLU A 87 -9.41 5.85 -4.35
C GLU A 87 -8.75 6.67 -3.22
N ILE A 88 -7.44 6.53 -3.07
CA ILE A 88 -6.65 7.31 -2.13
C ILE A 88 -6.28 8.66 -2.74
N ASN A 89 -6.18 9.69 -1.91
CA ASN A 89 -5.85 11.03 -2.35
C ASN A 89 -4.37 11.16 -2.72
N LEU A 90 -4.06 11.01 -4.01
CA LEU A 90 -2.71 11.15 -4.57
C LEU A 90 -2.62 12.37 -5.51
N PRO A 91 -1.46 13.06 -5.54
CA PRO A 91 -1.11 13.96 -6.62
C PRO A 91 -1.27 13.29 -8.00
N SER A 92 -1.81 14.04 -8.97
CA SER A 92 -2.16 13.50 -10.28
C SER A 92 -0.96 12.89 -11.01
N ASP A 93 0.22 13.49 -10.91
CA ASP A 93 1.47 12.95 -11.46
C ASP A 93 1.86 11.58 -10.89
N THR A 94 1.72 11.40 -9.57
CA THR A 94 1.98 10.11 -8.91
C THR A 94 0.92 9.07 -9.30
N ARG A 95 -0.36 9.45 -9.33
CA ARG A 95 -1.46 8.58 -9.73
C ARG A 95 -1.30 8.11 -11.18
N ASP A 96 -1.11 9.05 -12.10
CA ASP A 96 -1.09 8.77 -13.54
C ASP A 96 0.11 7.88 -13.90
N ALA A 97 1.28 8.10 -13.28
CA ALA A 97 2.43 7.20 -13.45
C ALA A 97 2.15 5.76 -13.00
N LEU A 98 1.39 5.57 -11.92
CA LEU A 98 0.99 4.25 -11.42
C LEU A 98 -0.06 3.58 -12.31
N VAL A 99 -1.01 4.35 -12.84
CA VAL A 99 -2.02 3.86 -13.80
C VAL A 99 -1.34 3.41 -15.10
N ASP A 100 -0.40 4.19 -15.63
CA ASP A 100 0.34 3.84 -16.85
C ASP A 100 1.10 2.52 -16.70
N LEU A 101 1.71 2.29 -15.54
CA LEU A 101 2.40 1.03 -15.24
C LEU A 101 1.44 -0.17 -15.16
N SER A 102 0.17 0.04 -14.81
CA SER A 102 -0.84 -1.03 -14.74
C SER A 102 -1.29 -1.54 -16.10
N ALA A 103 -1.12 -0.75 -17.17
CA ALA A 103 -1.39 -1.16 -18.54
C ALA A 103 -0.34 -2.14 -19.10
N SER A 104 0.79 -2.31 -18.41
CA SER A 104 1.88 -3.20 -18.81
C SER A 104 1.71 -4.62 -18.26
N GLU A 105 2.13 -5.62 -19.03
CA GLU A 105 2.30 -7.01 -18.57
C GLU A 105 3.62 -7.21 -17.77
N ILE A 106 4.43 -6.16 -17.67
CA ILE A 106 5.68 -6.16 -16.92
C ILE A 106 5.38 -5.86 -15.46
N LEU A 107 5.90 -6.71 -14.57
CA LEU A 107 5.75 -6.50 -13.13
C LEU A 107 6.65 -5.34 -12.69
N PRO A 108 6.11 -4.25 -12.14
CA PRO A 108 6.92 -3.11 -11.73
C PRO A 108 7.82 -3.44 -10.54
N TYR A 109 8.90 -2.69 -10.37
CA TYR A 109 9.70 -2.82 -9.16
C TYR A 109 9.00 -2.09 -7.99
N PRO A 110 8.98 -2.61 -6.75
CA PRO A 110 8.19 -2.04 -5.65
C PRO A 110 8.47 -0.57 -5.30
N SER A 111 9.65 -0.02 -5.63
CA SER A 111 9.98 1.38 -5.36
C SER A 111 9.10 2.38 -6.11
N VAL A 112 8.37 1.95 -7.15
CA VAL A 112 7.39 2.82 -7.83
C VAL A 112 6.27 3.27 -6.89
N LEU A 113 6.00 2.52 -5.82
CA LEU A 113 4.99 2.86 -4.81
C LEU A 113 5.49 3.80 -3.72
N ASP A 114 6.80 4.07 -3.62
CA ASP A 114 7.39 4.79 -2.48
C ASP A 114 6.83 6.22 -2.36
N SER A 115 6.61 6.91 -3.50
CA SER A 115 5.99 8.25 -3.51
C SER A 115 4.55 8.22 -2.98
N ALA A 116 3.75 7.27 -3.47
CA ALA A 116 2.35 7.12 -3.05
C ALA A 116 2.24 6.73 -1.58
N VAL A 117 3.04 5.76 -1.12
CA VAL A 117 3.10 5.35 0.29
C VAL A 117 3.51 6.52 1.18
N THR A 118 4.52 7.30 0.77
CA THR A 118 4.96 8.50 1.52
C THR A 118 3.84 9.54 1.60
N THR A 119 3.12 9.76 0.50
CA THR A 119 2.00 10.70 0.43
C THR A 119 0.87 10.31 1.37
N VAL A 120 0.47 9.03 1.35
CA VAL A 120 -0.58 8.51 2.22
C VAL A 120 -0.17 8.53 3.69
N HIS A 121 1.09 8.21 4.01
CA HIS A 121 1.61 8.35 5.37
C HIS A 121 1.54 9.79 5.88
N LYS A 122 1.95 10.77 5.06
CA LYS A 122 1.82 12.18 5.41
C LYS A 122 0.37 12.61 5.58
N LEU A 123 -0.54 12.16 4.72
CA LEU A 123 -1.97 12.43 4.86
C LEU A 123 -2.51 11.88 6.19
N MET A 124 -2.17 10.64 6.54
CA MET A 124 -2.56 10.05 7.82
C MET A 124 -1.98 10.83 9.00
N GLU A 125 -0.74 11.28 8.92
CA GLU A 125 -0.05 11.98 10.01
C GLU A 125 -0.51 13.44 10.18
N GLU A 126 -0.70 14.16 9.09
CA GLU A 126 -1.00 15.60 9.11
C GLU A 126 -2.50 15.89 9.17
N SER A 127 -3.34 15.03 8.59
CA SER A 127 -4.78 15.28 8.47
C SER A 127 -5.64 14.38 9.35
N ILE A 128 -5.29 13.10 9.51
CA ILE A 128 -6.12 12.13 10.24
C ILE A 128 -5.73 12.07 11.71
N LEU A 129 -4.44 11.91 12.00
CA LEU A 129 -3.92 11.71 13.34
C LEU A 129 -4.35 12.81 14.34
N PRO A 130 -4.37 14.11 14.00
CA PRO A 130 -4.82 15.15 14.93
C PRO A 130 -6.29 15.01 15.35
N SER A 131 -7.14 14.41 14.51
CA SER A 131 -8.55 14.17 14.84
C SER A 131 -8.77 12.92 15.70
N PHE A 132 -7.77 12.03 15.74
CA PHE A 132 -7.80 10.79 16.51
C PHE A 132 -7.21 10.95 17.92
N LEU A 133 -6.19 11.80 18.06
CA LEU A 133 -5.49 12.07 19.32
C LEU A 133 -6.34 12.91 20.28
#